data_AF-A0A6N0NWC2-F1
#
_entry.id   AF-A0A6N0NWC2-F1
#
_cell.length_a   1.000
_cell.length_b   1.000
_cell.length_c   1.000
_cell.angle_alpha   90.00
_cell.angle_beta   90.00
_cell.angle_gamma   90.00
#
_symmetry.space_group_name_H-M   'P 1'
#
loop_
_entity.id
_entity.type
_entity.pdbx_description
1 polymer ?
#
loop_
_entity_poly.entity_id
_entity_poly.type
_entity_poly.pdbx_seq_one_letter_code
_entity_poly.pdbx_strand_id
1 'polypeptide(L)'
;MEKQNQIPPGQRPIRKFIYYAALGVPEVKVQEYRLKISGLVKREKEYSYDDLLKMMDVDYVRDFHCVTGWSVMNVRWQGIKLSRLIQEAEPSPDAKWVIFYSLDGYTSVVPLSDAMHEDSILALMMDGKPLSKEEGFPARPFIPHLYGWKSAKWVSGIELVGSYVDGYWEERGYHERGSVWDEERFKGFWGRHSRKSPILPR
;
A
#
# COMPACT_ATOMS: atom_id res chain seq x y z
N MET A 1 2.58 -26.35 -18.53
CA MET A 1 3.46 -25.27 -19.02
C MET A 1 3.73 -24.35 -17.85
N GLU A 2 4.93 -24.40 -17.29
CA GLU A 2 5.36 -23.46 -16.24
C GLU A 2 5.28 -22.04 -16.84
N LYS A 3 4.49 -21.15 -16.22
CA LYS A 3 4.56 -19.72 -16.55
C LYS A 3 6.01 -19.31 -16.25
N GLN A 4 6.78 -18.96 -17.27
CA GLN A 4 8.05 -18.28 -17.07
C GLN A 4 7.80 -17.11 -16.11
N ASN A 5 8.53 -17.09 -14.98
CA ASN A 5 8.54 -15.99 -14.02
C ASN A 5 8.97 -14.72 -14.76
N GLN A 6 8.02 -14.00 -15.33
CA GLN A 6 8.27 -12.68 -15.87
C GLN A 6 8.57 -11.78 -14.69
N ILE A 7 9.75 -11.16 -14.74
CA ILE A 7 10.17 -10.13 -13.80
C ILE A 7 9.90 -8.79 -14.48
N PRO A 8 9.34 -7.79 -13.80
CA PRO A 8 9.08 -6.48 -14.40
C PRO A 8 10.36 -5.85 -14.99
N PRO A 9 10.23 -5.00 -16.03
CA PRO A 9 11.37 -4.32 -16.62
C PRO A 9 12.19 -3.53 -15.60
N GLY A 10 13.52 -3.56 -15.77
CA GLY A 10 14.46 -2.89 -14.86
C GLY A 10 14.52 -3.48 -13.45
N GLN A 11 14.15 -4.75 -13.26
CA GLN A 11 14.22 -5.46 -11.98
C GLN A 11 15.22 -6.60 -11.98
N ARG A 12 15.84 -6.85 -10.83
CA ARG A 12 16.73 -7.99 -10.59
C ARG A 12 16.27 -8.77 -9.35
N PRO A 13 16.14 -10.11 -9.42
CA PRO A 13 15.73 -10.88 -8.26
C PRO A 13 16.83 -10.91 -7.21
N ILE A 14 16.46 -10.71 -5.94
CA ILE A 14 17.32 -10.84 -4.77
C ILE A 14 16.70 -11.82 -3.78
N ARG A 15 17.53 -12.36 -2.87
CA ARG A 15 17.10 -13.41 -1.91
C ARG A 15 16.48 -12.87 -0.63
N LYS A 16 16.83 -11.65 -0.23
CA LYS A 16 16.42 -11.06 1.05
C LYS A 16 15.87 -9.67 0.81
N PHE A 17 14.85 -9.29 1.55
CA PHE A 17 14.33 -7.93 1.54
C PHE A 17 15.39 -6.92 1.97
N ILE A 18 15.36 -5.76 1.33
CA ILE A 18 16.00 -4.54 1.82
C ILE A 18 14.88 -3.67 2.38
N TYR A 19 14.92 -3.39 3.67
CA TYR A 19 13.89 -2.59 4.34
C TYR A 19 14.26 -1.12 4.31
N TYR A 20 13.35 -0.30 3.79
CA TYR A 20 13.44 1.16 3.84
C TYR A 20 12.43 1.72 4.83
N ALA A 21 12.81 2.74 5.58
CA ALA A 21 11.98 3.44 6.55
C ALA A 21 12.29 4.94 6.46
N ALA A 22 11.67 5.63 5.50
CA ALA A 22 12.03 7.00 5.13
C ALA A 22 11.89 7.99 6.30
N LEU A 23 10.95 7.72 7.21
CA LEU A 23 10.66 8.53 8.40
C LEU A 23 11.00 7.80 9.71
N GLY A 24 11.76 6.69 9.63
CA GLY A 24 12.08 5.84 10.79
C GLY A 24 11.08 4.71 11.01
N VAL A 25 11.33 3.88 12.03
CA VAL A 25 10.46 2.77 12.43
C VAL A 25 9.69 3.20 13.69
N PRO A 26 8.35 3.36 13.64
CA PRO A 26 7.58 3.79 14.79
C PRO A 26 7.51 2.68 15.85
N GLU A 27 7.35 3.07 17.10
CA GLU A 27 6.97 2.16 18.16
C GLU A 27 5.45 1.89 18.07
N VAL A 28 5.08 0.61 17.93
CA VAL A 28 3.68 0.21 17.80
C VAL A 28 3.22 -0.47 19.08
N LYS A 29 2.27 0.17 19.77
CA LYS A 29 1.47 -0.46 20.83
C LYS A 29 0.22 -1.08 20.22
N VAL A 30 0.30 -2.38 19.90
CA VAL A 30 -0.73 -3.07 19.11
C VAL A 30 -2.13 -3.04 19.74
N GLN A 31 -2.23 -2.95 21.07
CA GLN A 31 -3.50 -2.85 21.79
C GLN A 31 -4.22 -1.51 21.53
N GLU A 32 -3.44 -0.45 21.30
CA GLU A 32 -3.92 0.90 20.99
C GLU A 32 -4.09 1.10 19.47
N TYR A 33 -3.56 0.19 18.65
CA TYR A 33 -3.61 0.30 17.19
C TYR A 33 -5.05 0.29 16.67
N ARG A 34 -5.30 1.20 15.73
CA ARG A 34 -6.57 1.32 15.01
C ARG A 34 -6.29 1.60 13.54
N LEU A 35 -6.98 0.86 12.67
CA LEU A 35 -7.06 1.18 11.25
C LEU A 35 -8.37 1.92 10.98
N LYS A 36 -8.30 3.18 10.57
CA LYS A 36 -9.46 3.98 10.20
C LYS A 36 -9.71 3.95 8.69
N ILE A 37 -10.96 3.80 8.27
CA ILE A 37 -11.42 4.00 6.89
C ILE A 37 -12.35 5.20 6.85
N SER A 38 -12.02 6.21 6.04
CA SER A 38 -12.68 7.52 6.06
C SER A 38 -12.75 8.20 4.69
N GLY A 39 -13.21 9.45 4.66
CA GLY A 39 -13.29 10.28 3.46
C GLY A 39 -14.60 10.10 2.72
N LEU A 40 -14.53 9.84 1.42
CA LEU A 40 -15.69 9.64 0.53
C LEU A 40 -16.32 8.24 0.72
N VAL A 41 -16.84 8.00 1.92
CA VAL A 41 -17.53 6.78 2.35
C VAL A 41 -18.84 7.16 3.05
N LYS A 42 -19.86 6.32 2.99
CA LYS A 42 -21.11 6.59 3.73
C LYS A 42 -20.97 6.29 5.22
N ARG A 43 -20.13 5.33 5.60
CA ARG A 43 -19.87 4.95 6.98
C ARG A 43 -18.39 4.83 7.22
N GLU A 44 -17.83 5.73 8.03
CA GLU A 44 -16.47 5.53 8.53
C GLU A 44 -16.41 4.22 9.33
N LYS A 45 -15.27 3.53 9.21
CA LYS A 45 -15.01 2.28 9.91
C LYS A 45 -13.71 2.38 10.67
N GLU A 46 -13.61 1.63 11.76
CA GLU A 46 -12.41 1.53 12.55
C GLU A 46 -12.26 0.08 13.02
N TYR A 47 -11.06 -0.47 12.88
CA TYR A 47 -10.75 -1.85 13.23
C TYR A 47 -9.57 -1.90 14.20
N SER A 48 -9.70 -2.69 15.26
CA SER A 48 -8.54 -3.07 16.08
C SER A 48 -7.70 -4.13 15.34
N TYR A 49 -6.48 -4.37 15.81
CA TYR A 49 -5.65 -5.44 15.24
C TYR A 49 -6.31 -6.82 15.36
N ASP A 50 -7.00 -7.09 16.47
CA ASP A 50 -7.72 -8.36 16.68
C ASP A 50 -8.91 -8.53 15.74
N ASP A 51 -9.58 -7.43 15.36
CA ASP A 51 -10.65 -7.47 14.36
C ASP A 51 -10.05 -7.84 12.99
N LEU A 52 -8.94 -7.21 12.61
CA LEU A 52 -8.26 -7.48 11.35
C LEU A 52 -7.80 -8.95 11.26
N LEU A 53 -7.23 -9.51 12.33
CA LEU A 53 -6.83 -10.91 12.38
C LEU A 53 -8.02 -11.86 12.13
N LYS A 54 -9.20 -11.56 12.67
CA LYS A 54 -10.42 -12.37 12.46
C LYS A 54 -11.01 -12.22 11.05
N MET A 55 -10.66 -11.15 10.35
CA MET A 55 -11.17 -10.85 9.01
C MET A 55 -10.33 -11.44 7.89
N MET A 56 -9.12 -11.96 8.17
CA MET A 56 -8.22 -12.49 7.13
C MET A 56 -8.92 -13.50 6.21
N ASP A 57 -8.83 -13.26 4.91
CA ASP A 57 -9.49 -14.03 3.86
C ASP A 57 -8.59 -14.28 2.64
N VAL A 58 -7.31 -13.88 2.71
CA VAL A 58 -6.32 -14.10 1.66
C VAL A 58 -5.09 -14.82 2.20
N ASP A 59 -4.65 -15.82 1.45
CA ASP A 59 -3.36 -16.50 1.57
C ASP A 59 -2.88 -16.85 0.15
N TYR A 60 -1.87 -16.15 -0.33
CA TYR A 60 -1.38 -16.28 -1.71
C TYR A 60 0.12 -16.00 -1.82
N VAL A 61 0.68 -16.34 -2.98
CA VAL A 61 2.08 -16.09 -3.32
C VAL A 61 2.14 -15.04 -4.43
N ARG A 62 2.87 -13.95 -4.18
CA ARG A 62 3.08 -12.83 -5.12
C ARG A 62 4.45 -12.22 -4.92
N ASP A 63 5.00 -11.68 -5.99
CA ASP A 63 6.32 -11.06 -5.97
C ASP A 63 6.25 -9.64 -5.42
N PHE A 64 7.35 -9.19 -4.83
CA PHE A 64 7.54 -7.81 -4.39
C PHE A 64 8.56 -7.11 -5.27
N HIS A 65 8.26 -5.89 -5.71
CA HIS A 65 9.13 -5.13 -6.62
C HIS A 65 9.49 -3.76 -6.03
N CYS A 66 10.79 -3.51 -5.85
CA CYS A 66 11.28 -2.23 -5.37
C CYS A 66 11.60 -1.29 -6.52
N VAL A 67 11.27 -0.01 -6.35
CA VAL A 67 11.62 1.06 -7.30
C VAL A 67 13.11 1.25 -7.52
N THR A 68 13.97 0.76 -6.62
CA THR A 68 15.43 0.81 -6.79
C THR A 68 15.98 -0.34 -7.63
N GLY A 69 15.11 -1.17 -8.22
CA GLY A 69 15.48 -2.14 -9.25
C GLY A 69 15.75 -3.56 -8.75
N TRP A 70 15.29 -3.90 -7.55
CA TRP A 70 15.33 -5.26 -7.02
C TRP A 70 13.95 -5.83 -6.73
N SER A 71 13.80 -7.14 -6.88
CA SER A 71 12.57 -7.87 -6.59
C SER A 71 12.81 -9.06 -5.67
N VAL A 72 11.84 -9.39 -4.82
CA VAL A 72 11.83 -10.64 -4.04
C VAL A 72 10.70 -11.50 -4.59
N MET A 73 11.05 -12.70 -5.05
CA MET A 73 10.12 -13.59 -5.75
C MET A 73 9.47 -14.58 -4.79
N ASN A 74 8.27 -15.04 -5.13
CA ASN A 74 7.54 -16.10 -4.43
C ASN A 74 7.30 -15.81 -2.95
N VAL A 75 6.94 -14.57 -2.61
CA VAL A 75 6.66 -14.18 -1.22
C VAL A 75 5.24 -14.61 -0.87
N ARG A 76 5.07 -15.30 0.26
CA ARG A 76 3.74 -15.65 0.74
C ARG A 76 3.19 -14.50 1.58
N TRP A 77 2.01 -14.04 1.22
CA TRP A 77 1.33 -12.91 1.85
C TRP A 77 -0.02 -13.36 2.39
N GLN A 78 -0.38 -12.90 3.58
CA GLN A 78 -1.69 -13.21 4.16
C GLN A 78 -2.28 -11.97 4.81
N GLY A 79 -3.60 -11.83 4.70
CA GLY A 79 -4.29 -10.62 5.12
C GLY A 79 -5.74 -10.58 4.64
N ILE A 80 -6.22 -9.37 4.41
CA ILE A 80 -7.61 -9.08 4.06
C ILE A 80 -7.66 -8.40 2.69
N LYS A 81 -8.59 -8.75 1.82
CA LYS A 81 -8.81 -7.98 0.58
C LYS A 81 -9.09 -6.50 0.89
N LEU A 82 -8.34 -5.59 0.27
CA LEU A 82 -8.60 -4.16 0.40
C LEU A 82 -10.00 -3.80 -0.11
N SER A 83 -10.45 -4.45 -1.18
CA SER A 83 -11.80 -4.27 -1.72
C SER A 83 -12.89 -4.59 -0.71
N ARG A 84 -12.72 -5.61 0.13
CA ARG A 84 -13.66 -5.94 1.20
C ARG A 84 -13.74 -4.82 2.24
N LEU A 85 -12.60 -4.39 2.76
CA LEU A 85 -12.52 -3.32 3.76
C LEU A 85 -13.16 -2.02 3.24
N ILE A 86 -12.84 -1.65 1.99
CA ILE A 86 -13.38 -0.46 1.34
C ILE A 86 -14.90 -0.59 1.13
N GLN A 87 -15.39 -1.74 0.67
CA GLN A 87 -16.82 -1.99 0.45
C GLN A 87 -17.64 -1.95 1.74
N GLU A 88 -17.10 -2.44 2.87
CA GLU A 88 -17.78 -2.37 4.18
C GLU A 88 -18.07 -0.93 4.65
N ALA A 89 -17.28 0.04 4.19
CA ALA A 89 -17.47 1.47 4.42
C ALA A 89 -18.49 2.13 3.46
N GLU A 90 -18.99 1.40 2.45
CA GLU A 90 -19.83 1.89 1.36
C GLU A 90 -19.22 3.11 0.65
N PRO A 91 -18.26 2.91 -0.29
CA PRO A 91 -17.57 4.02 -0.95
C PRO A 91 -18.52 4.84 -1.82
N SER A 92 -18.33 6.16 -1.82
CA SER A 92 -19.05 7.06 -2.73
C SER A 92 -18.63 6.79 -4.18
N PRO A 93 -19.55 6.90 -5.16
CA PRO A 93 -19.20 6.84 -6.59
C PRO A 93 -18.18 7.93 -7.02
N ASP A 94 -18.07 9.01 -6.25
CA ASP A 94 -17.12 10.10 -6.49
C ASP A 94 -15.69 9.78 -6.03
N ALA A 95 -15.48 8.71 -5.26
CA ALA A 95 -14.15 8.28 -4.87
C ALA A 95 -13.36 7.76 -6.09
N LYS A 96 -12.13 8.23 -6.24
CA LYS A 96 -11.22 7.86 -7.35
C LYS A 96 -9.83 7.45 -6.88
N TRP A 97 -9.43 7.86 -5.69
CA TRP A 97 -8.11 7.60 -5.12
C TRP A 97 -8.23 7.16 -3.67
N VAL A 98 -7.20 6.45 -3.21
CA VAL A 98 -7.02 6.04 -1.82
C VAL A 98 -5.72 6.63 -1.31
N ILE A 99 -5.78 7.31 -0.17
CA ILE A 99 -4.62 7.74 0.60
C ILE A 99 -4.43 6.77 1.75
N PHE A 100 -3.24 6.18 1.83
CA PHE A 100 -2.78 5.44 2.99
C PHE A 100 -2.01 6.37 3.92
N TYR A 101 -2.39 6.37 5.20
CA TYR A 101 -1.69 7.07 6.26
C TYR A 101 -0.96 6.07 7.14
N SER A 102 0.25 6.42 7.55
CA SER A 102 1.12 5.58 8.37
C SER A 102 1.38 6.22 9.72
N LEU A 103 1.66 5.41 10.74
CA LEU A 103 1.93 5.88 12.10
C LEU A 103 3.18 6.79 12.21
N ASP A 104 4.13 6.66 11.28
CA ASP A 104 5.33 7.51 11.18
C ASP A 104 5.10 8.82 10.41
N GLY A 105 3.86 9.07 9.97
CA GLY A 105 3.50 10.23 9.14
C GLY A 105 3.70 10.01 7.64
N TYR A 106 4.12 8.83 7.20
CA TYR A 106 4.27 8.52 5.77
C TYR A 106 2.90 8.41 5.10
N THR A 107 2.75 9.05 3.94
CA THR A 107 1.57 8.95 3.09
C THR A 107 1.91 8.34 1.74
N SER A 108 1.01 7.51 1.22
CA SER A 108 1.07 6.95 -0.12
C SER A 108 -0.30 7.04 -0.76
N VAL A 109 -0.35 7.33 -2.05
CA VAL A 109 -1.60 7.53 -2.80
C VAL A 109 -1.66 6.56 -3.97
N VAL A 110 -2.78 5.88 -4.14
CA VAL A 110 -3.03 4.93 -5.24
C VAL A 110 -4.40 5.16 -5.87
N PRO A 111 -4.58 4.85 -7.17
CA PRO A 111 -5.91 4.81 -7.76
C PRO A 111 -6.82 3.84 -6.99
N LEU A 112 -8.09 4.21 -6.79
CA LEU A 112 -9.06 3.34 -6.14
C LEU A 112 -9.21 2.03 -6.90
N SER A 113 -9.10 2.04 -8.23
CA SER A 113 -9.13 0.83 -9.05
C SER A 113 -8.01 -0.15 -8.72
N ASP A 114 -6.80 0.33 -8.42
CA ASP A 114 -5.66 -0.52 -8.04
C ASP A 114 -5.84 -1.04 -6.61
N ALA A 115 -6.37 -0.23 -5.68
CA ALA A 115 -6.72 -0.69 -4.33
C ALA A 115 -7.87 -1.72 -4.31
N MET A 116 -8.78 -1.66 -5.28
CA MET A 116 -9.92 -2.58 -5.45
C MET A 116 -9.58 -3.85 -6.25
N HIS A 117 -8.35 -3.96 -6.76
CA HIS A 117 -7.90 -5.12 -7.54
C HIS A 117 -7.96 -6.42 -6.71
N GLU A 118 -8.20 -7.55 -7.36
CA GLU A 118 -8.42 -8.85 -6.69
C GLU A 118 -7.25 -9.32 -5.83
N ASP A 119 -6.04 -8.94 -6.24
CA ASP A 119 -4.78 -9.26 -5.56
C ASP A 119 -4.34 -8.18 -4.56
N SER A 120 -5.10 -7.10 -4.37
CA SER A 120 -4.76 -6.02 -3.44
C SER A 120 -5.25 -6.33 -2.04
N ILE A 121 -4.32 -6.37 -1.07
CA ILE A 121 -4.63 -6.74 0.31
C ILE A 121 -4.09 -5.75 1.33
N LEU A 122 -4.72 -5.74 2.51
CA LEU A 122 -4.08 -5.31 3.74
C LEU A 122 -3.36 -6.53 4.33
N ALA A 123 -2.05 -6.61 4.13
CA ALA A 123 -1.22 -7.68 4.64
C ALA A 123 -1.00 -7.51 6.16
N LEU A 124 -1.16 -8.62 6.89
CA LEU A 124 -0.88 -8.75 8.33
C LEU A 124 0.23 -9.77 8.60
N MET A 125 0.47 -10.67 7.65
CA MET A 125 1.47 -11.72 7.75
C MET A 125 2.26 -11.83 6.44
N MET A 126 3.52 -12.21 6.58
CA MET A 126 4.42 -12.56 5.49
C MET A 126 5.15 -13.85 5.86
N ASP A 127 5.22 -14.78 4.90
CA ASP A 127 5.86 -16.09 5.05
C ASP A 127 5.40 -16.88 6.29
N GLY A 128 4.09 -16.87 6.57
CA GLY A 128 3.48 -17.64 7.66
C GLY A 128 3.65 -17.03 9.05
N LYS A 129 4.22 -15.81 9.16
CA LYS A 129 4.45 -15.11 10.43
C LYS A 129 3.81 -13.73 10.40
N PRO A 130 3.37 -13.19 11.56
CA PRO A 130 3.05 -11.77 11.65
C PRO A 130 4.20 -10.94 11.08
N LEU A 131 3.87 -9.82 10.42
CA LEU A 131 4.89 -8.90 9.93
C LEU A 131 5.88 -8.54 11.05
N SER A 132 7.16 -8.40 10.72
CA SER A 132 8.14 -7.77 11.60
C SER A 132 7.90 -6.26 11.70
N LYS A 133 8.58 -5.61 12.66
CA LYS A 133 8.54 -4.15 12.77
C LYS A 133 9.02 -3.47 11.49
N GLU A 134 10.09 -3.98 10.87
CA GLU A 134 10.69 -3.45 9.65
C GLU A 134 9.81 -3.70 8.42
N GLU A 135 9.02 -4.78 8.44
CA GLU A 135 8.10 -5.17 7.38
C GLU A 135 6.81 -4.34 7.38
N GLY A 136 6.46 -3.75 8.52
CA GLY A 136 5.33 -2.83 8.68
C GLY A 136 4.29 -3.26 9.71
N PHE A 137 4.65 -4.12 10.68
CA PHE A 137 3.75 -4.54 11.76
C PHE A 137 3.04 -3.34 12.40
N PRO A 138 1.69 -3.32 12.48
CA PRO A 138 0.84 -4.50 12.43
C PRO A 138 0.22 -4.78 11.05
N ALA A 139 0.23 -3.80 10.15
CA ALA A 139 -0.44 -3.91 8.86
C ALA A 139 0.20 -3.02 7.78
N ARG A 140 0.09 -3.46 6.53
CA ARG A 140 0.43 -2.65 5.35
C ARG A 140 -0.49 -2.97 4.16
N PRO A 141 -0.89 -2.01 3.32
CA PRO A 141 -1.30 -2.35 1.97
C PRO A 141 -0.18 -3.10 1.23
N PHE A 142 -0.57 -4.08 0.44
CA PHE A 142 0.27 -4.75 -0.54
C PHE A 142 -0.52 -4.89 -1.84
N ILE A 143 0.04 -4.31 -2.91
CA ILE A 143 -0.56 -4.24 -4.24
C ILE A 143 0.49 -4.76 -5.23
N PRO A 144 0.45 -6.05 -5.62
CA PRO A 144 1.56 -6.72 -6.30
C PRO A 144 2.02 -6.07 -7.60
N HIS A 145 1.10 -5.44 -8.34
CA HIS A 145 1.39 -4.80 -9.62
C HIS A 145 1.90 -3.35 -9.49
N LEU A 146 2.04 -2.83 -8.26
CA LEU A 146 2.64 -1.53 -7.98
C LEU A 146 3.98 -1.66 -7.25
N TYR A 147 4.84 -0.67 -7.43
CA TYR A 147 6.12 -0.63 -6.74
C TYR A 147 5.97 -0.46 -5.22
N GLY A 148 6.94 -0.99 -4.48
CA GLY A 148 6.91 -1.12 -3.03
C GLY A 148 6.75 0.19 -2.23
N TRP A 149 7.04 1.36 -2.80
CA TRP A 149 6.77 2.63 -2.09
C TRP A 149 5.27 2.89 -1.94
N LYS A 150 4.44 2.38 -2.86
CA LYS A 150 2.99 2.51 -2.75
C LYS A 150 2.41 1.71 -1.59
N SER A 151 3.10 0.64 -1.21
CA SER A 151 2.75 -0.25 -0.10
C SER A 151 3.23 0.34 1.24
N ALA A 152 2.56 1.40 1.73
CA ALA A 152 2.85 2.08 2.99
C ALA A 152 2.95 1.09 4.17
N LYS A 153 3.91 1.28 5.09
CA LYS A 153 4.09 0.41 6.26
C LYS A 153 3.47 1.04 7.50
N TRP A 154 3.10 0.24 8.50
CA TRP A 154 2.50 0.76 9.74
C TRP A 154 1.22 1.56 9.47
N VAL A 155 0.41 1.09 8.52
CA VAL A 155 -0.74 1.85 8.03
C VAL A 155 -1.78 2.00 9.15
N SER A 156 -2.25 3.21 9.38
CA SER A 156 -3.26 3.58 10.37
C SER A 156 -4.54 4.15 9.75
N GLY A 157 -4.49 4.55 8.46
CA GLY A 157 -5.64 5.13 7.78
C GLY A 157 -5.73 4.74 6.31
N ILE A 158 -6.97 4.58 5.83
CA ILE A 158 -7.36 4.42 4.43
C ILE A 158 -8.42 5.47 4.14
N GLU A 159 -8.07 6.56 3.46
CA GLU A 159 -9.01 7.62 3.12
C GLU A 159 -9.34 7.60 1.63
N LEU A 160 -10.63 7.58 1.30
CA LEU A 160 -11.09 7.68 -0.07
C LEU A 160 -11.28 9.14 -0.45
N VAL A 161 -10.69 9.56 -1.57
CA VAL A 161 -10.78 10.94 -2.07
C VAL A 161 -11.13 10.98 -3.55
N GLY A 162 -11.76 12.07 -3.97
CA GLY A 162 -12.26 12.22 -5.35
C GLY A 162 -11.22 12.80 -6.32
N SER A 163 -10.15 13.39 -5.79
CA SER A 163 -9.09 14.02 -6.58
C SER A 163 -7.73 13.56 -6.11
N TYR A 164 -6.82 13.41 -7.06
CA TYR A 164 -5.42 13.14 -6.77
C TYR A 164 -4.77 14.25 -5.95
N VAL A 165 -3.89 13.84 -5.04
CA VAL A 165 -3.00 14.67 -4.24
C VAL A 165 -1.73 13.85 -4.00
N ASP A 166 -0.58 14.52 -3.92
CA ASP A 166 0.69 13.83 -3.72
C ASP A 166 0.77 13.24 -2.30
N GLY A 167 1.33 12.03 -2.21
CA GLY A 167 1.88 11.47 -0.98
C GLY A 167 3.37 11.79 -0.85
N TYR A 168 4.03 11.14 0.10
CA TYR A 168 5.42 11.46 0.46
C TYR A 168 6.40 11.39 -0.71
N TRP A 169 6.40 10.28 -1.47
CA TRP A 169 7.33 10.12 -2.59
C TRP A 169 6.84 10.83 -3.84
N GLU A 170 5.53 10.97 -4.02
CA GLU A 170 4.96 11.64 -5.18
C GLU A 170 5.32 13.13 -5.18
N GLU A 171 5.35 13.77 -4.01
CA GLU A 171 5.87 15.14 -3.85
C GLU A 171 7.34 15.26 -4.27
N ARG A 172 8.09 14.16 -4.17
CA ARG A 172 9.53 14.07 -4.49
C ARG A 172 9.77 13.57 -5.93
N GLY A 173 8.74 13.61 -6.77
CA GLY A 173 8.85 13.29 -8.19
C GLY A 173 8.61 11.83 -8.55
N TYR A 174 8.14 10.99 -7.63
CA TYR A 174 7.71 9.62 -7.95
C TYR A 174 6.34 9.61 -8.62
N HIS A 175 6.10 8.61 -9.47
CA HIS A 175 4.88 8.53 -10.28
C HIS A 175 3.60 8.37 -9.44
N GLU A 176 2.50 8.94 -9.92
CA GLU A 176 1.19 8.98 -9.27
C GLU A 176 0.60 7.59 -9.06
N ARG A 177 0.78 6.67 -10.02
CA ARG A 177 0.26 5.28 -9.96
C ARG A 177 1.32 4.26 -9.52
N GLY A 178 2.46 4.19 -10.21
CA GLY A 178 3.60 3.38 -9.77
C GLY A 178 3.57 1.93 -10.27
N SER A 179 3.00 1.68 -11.44
CA SER A 179 2.97 0.37 -12.11
C SER A 179 4.38 -0.19 -12.33
N VAL A 180 4.59 -1.44 -11.92
CA VAL A 180 5.88 -2.13 -12.09
C VAL A 180 6.16 -2.47 -13.55
N TRP A 181 5.12 -2.80 -14.31
CA TRP A 181 5.21 -3.26 -15.70
C TRP A 181 5.39 -2.13 -16.69
N ASP A 182 4.83 -0.96 -16.37
CA ASP A 182 4.89 0.23 -17.23
C ASP A 182 6.10 1.13 -16.91
N GLU A 183 7.01 0.68 -16.04
CA GLU A 183 8.18 1.46 -15.55
C GLU A 183 7.83 2.85 -15.01
N GLU A 184 6.65 2.98 -14.39
CA GLU A 184 6.14 4.22 -13.79
C GLU A 184 6.91 4.57 -12.50
N ARG A 185 8.22 4.81 -12.57
CA ARG A 185 9.07 5.11 -11.39
C ARG A 185 8.96 6.58 -10.97
N PHE A 186 9.01 7.48 -11.96
CA PHE A 186 9.08 8.92 -11.75
C PHE A 186 8.05 9.63 -12.61
N LYS A 187 7.63 10.82 -12.17
CA LYS A 187 6.82 11.73 -12.97
C LYS A 187 7.61 12.12 -14.23
N GLY A 188 6.94 12.17 -15.37
CA GLY A 188 7.56 12.62 -16.62
C GLY A 188 8.00 14.08 -16.54
N PHE A 189 9.12 14.43 -17.17
CA PHE A 189 9.70 15.78 -17.20
C PHE A 189 8.82 16.86 -17.89
N TRP A 190 7.66 16.51 -18.47
CA TRP A 190 6.88 17.35 -19.40
C TRP A 190 5.36 17.42 -19.14
N GLY A 191 4.89 17.25 -17.90
CA GLY A 191 3.46 17.38 -17.55
C GLY A 191 3.19 18.61 -16.69
N ARG A 192 2.23 19.48 -17.06
CA ARG A 192 1.80 20.61 -16.23
C ARG A 192 1.37 20.11 -14.84
N HIS A 193 2.18 20.38 -13.83
CA HIS A 193 1.90 20.00 -12.45
C HIS A 193 0.86 20.95 -11.84
N SER A 194 -0.30 20.44 -11.42
CA SER A 194 -1.02 21.11 -10.34
C SER A 194 -0.29 20.78 -9.05
N ARG A 195 0.50 21.72 -8.53
CA ARG A 195 0.93 21.69 -7.13
C ARG A 195 -0.33 21.82 -6.27
N LYS A 196 -0.94 20.70 -5.89
CA LYS A 196 -1.91 20.69 -4.79
C LYS A 196 -1.13 20.45 -3.52
N SER A 197 -1.44 21.26 -2.50
CA SER A 197 -0.71 21.28 -1.24
C SER A 197 -0.57 19.87 -0.64
N PRO A 198 0.58 19.59 0.02
CA PRO A 198 0.80 18.37 0.78
C PRO A 198 -0.38 18.04 1.69
N ILE A 199 -0.72 16.75 1.78
CA ILE A 199 -1.47 16.26 2.93
C ILE A 199 -0.50 16.27 4.10
N LEU A 200 -0.53 17.34 4.89
CA LEU A 200 0.08 17.32 6.20
C LEU A 200 -0.79 16.45 7.12
N PRO A 201 -0.20 15.54 7.91
CA PRO A 201 -0.95 14.88 8.97
C PRO A 201 -1.54 15.96 9.88
N ARG A 202 -2.84 15.86 10.18
CA ARG A 202 -3.45 16.65 11.24
C ARG A 202 -3.02 16.13 12.61
#